data_AF-A0A2G9V5I3-F1
#
_entry.id   AF-A0A2G9V5I3-F1
#
_cell.length_a   1.000
_cell.length_b   1.000
_cell.length_c   1.000
_cell.angle_alpha   90.00
_cell.angle_beta   90.00
_cell.angle_gamma   90.00
#
_symmetry.space_group_name_H-M   'P 1'
#
loop_
_entity.id
_entity.type
_entity.pdbx_description
1 polymer ?
#
loop_
_entity_poly.entity_id
_entity_poly.type
_entity_poly.pdbx_seq_one_letter_code
_entity_poly.pdbx_strand_id
1 'polypeptide(L)'
;MFKDDWNKVSDHVGSRTQDECILRFLQLPIQDPYLGSDDAPGSGDSILGPLAYQPLPFSQSGNPVMSTVAFLASVVDPKVAQAATKAAIEEFAKIKDEVPSLVLEAHAKNVQAHEEKTGILDGTVGLAKSGIATDEKKEKDSEEKMETDETKQVDEATAERNAKAAVSESVQAAAGAALAAAAVKAKHLATIEERRIKSLVAQLVETQMKKLEMKLRHFDELEQIMDKEREAVRFFSITLFTMRTFYVEVPFSARVPETTAYP
;
A
#
# COMPACT_ATOMS: atom_id res chain seq x y z
N MET A 1 -6.95 -27.11 32.06
CA MET A 1 -6.99 -28.11 33.15
C MET A 1 -8.17 -29.08 32.97
N PHE A 2 -9.27 -28.69 32.33
CA PHE A 2 -10.26 -29.60 31.73
C PHE A 2 -10.48 -29.13 30.27
N LYS A 3 -10.43 -30.03 29.27
CA LYS A 3 -10.49 -29.67 27.84
C LYS A 3 -11.94 -29.48 27.38
N ASP A 4 -12.68 -30.60 27.33
CA ASP A 4 -14.06 -30.65 26.83
C ASP A 4 -15.07 -31.09 27.92
N ASP A 5 -14.61 -31.34 29.15
CA ASP A 5 -15.45 -31.71 30.29
C ASP A 5 -16.15 -30.47 30.88
N TRP A 6 -17.21 -30.01 30.23
CA TRP A 6 -17.92 -28.80 30.62
C TRP A 6 -18.60 -28.87 32.00
N ASN A 7 -18.92 -30.07 32.49
CA ASN A 7 -19.42 -30.27 33.86
C ASN A 7 -18.39 -29.87 34.92
N LYS A 8 -17.12 -30.24 34.71
CA LYS A 8 -16.03 -29.86 35.63
C LYS A 8 -15.67 -28.38 35.49
N VAL A 9 -15.88 -27.81 34.29
CA VAL A 9 -15.71 -26.37 34.05
C VAL A 9 -16.80 -25.56 34.75
N SER A 10 -18.06 -26.00 34.73
CA SER A 10 -19.13 -25.34 35.50
C SER A 10 -18.90 -25.46 37.00
N ASP A 11 -18.43 -26.60 37.48
CA ASP A 11 -18.09 -26.80 38.91
C ASP A 11 -16.92 -25.90 39.34
N HIS A 12 -15.95 -25.66 38.47
CA HIS A 12 -14.83 -24.75 38.72
C HIS A 12 -15.24 -23.27 38.67
N VAL A 13 -16.19 -22.91 37.80
CA VAL A 13 -16.72 -21.54 37.67
C VAL A 13 -17.75 -21.23 38.76
N GLY A 14 -18.45 -22.25 39.27
CA GLY A 14 -19.34 -22.24 40.45
C GLY A 14 -20.60 -21.36 40.35
N SER A 15 -20.64 -20.44 39.40
CA SER A 15 -21.63 -19.37 39.28
C SER A 15 -22.51 -19.46 38.04
N ARG A 16 -22.20 -20.39 37.13
CA ARG A 16 -22.82 -20.52 35.81
C ARG A 16 -23.08 -21.97 35.45
N THR A 17 -24.16 -22.18 34.72
CA THR A 17 -24.51 -23.50 34.16
C THR A 17 -23.56 -23.87 33.02
N GLN A 18 -23.50 -25.17 32.70
CA GLN A 18 -22.68 -25.69 31.60
C GLN A 18 -22.90 -24.93 30.29
N ASP A 19 -24.16 -24.69 29.93
CA ASP A 19 -24.55 -24.04 28.68
C ASP A 19 -24.13 -22.58 28.63
N GLU A 20 -24.22 -21.86 29.76
CA GLU A 20 -23.73 -20.48 29.86
C GLU A 20 -22.20 -20.40 29.70
N CYS A 21 -21.47 -21.36 30.26
CA CYS A 21 -20.02 -21.46 30.08
C CYS A 21 -19.65 -21.72 28.61
N ILE A 22 -20.38 -22.59 27.92
CA ILE A 22 -20.16 -22.90 26.50
C ILE A 22 -20.49 -21.69 25.62
N LEU A 23 -21.66 -21.07 25.83
CA LEU A 23 -22.07 -19.89 25.06
C LEU A 23 -21.09 -18.74 25.25
N ARG A 24 -20.61 -18.53 26.48
CA ARG A 24 -19.61 -17.49 26.73
C ARG A 24 -18.29 -17.82 26.03
N PHE A 25 -17.86 -19.08 26.05
CA PHE A 25 -16.64 -19.52 25.38
C PHE A 25 -16.68 -19.33 23.86
N LEU A 26 -17.81 -19.65 23.21
CA LEU A 26 -18.01 -19.44 21.77
C LEU A 26 -18.03 -17.96 21.36
N GLN A 27 -18.49 -17.09 22.26
CA GLN A 27 -18.53 -15.64 22.03
C GLN A 27 -17.24 -14.92 22.42
N LEU A 28 -16.23 -15.62 22.96
CA LEU A 28 -14.96 -14.98 23.27
C LEU A 28 -14.25 -14.59 21.96
N PRO A 29 -13.88 -13.32 21.78
CA PRO A 29 -13.16 -12.85 20.60
C PRO A 29 -11.70 -13.26 20.71
N ILE A 30 -11.42 -14.55 20.55
CA ILE A 30 -10.06 -15.12 20.59
C ILE A 30 -9.32 -14.92 19.26
N GLN A 31 -10.08 -14.76 18.18
CA GLN A 31 -9.56 -14.65 16.82
C GLN A 31 -9.75 -13.25 16.23
N ASP A 32 -10.75 -12.49 16.66
CA ASP A 32 -11.08 -11.16 16.14
C ASP A 32 -9.90 -10.17 16.19
N PRO A 33 -9.07 -10.10 17.26
CA PRO A 33 -7.86 -9.27 17.26
C PRO A 33 -6.82 -9.64 16.19
N TYR A 34 -6.90 -10.86 15.65
CA TYR A 34 -6.01 -11.39 14.62
C TYR A 34 -6.61 -11.38 13.21
N LEU A 35 -7.91 -11.08 13.07
CA LEU A 35 -8.61 -11.04 11.78
C LEU A 35 -8.50 -9.69 11.06
N GLY A 36 -7.81 -8.71 11.67
CA GLY A 36 -7.66 -7.37 11.14
C GLY A 36 -8.71 -6.43 11.74
N SER A 37 -8.30 -5.20 12.05
CA SER A 37 -9.13 -4.19 12.72
C SER A 37 -10.49 -3.99 12.02
N ASP A 38 -11.54 -4.51 12.65
CA ASP A 38 -12.96 -4.34 12.29
C ASP A 38 -13.49 -2.90 12.49
N ASP A 39 -12.64 -1.94 12.88
CA ASP A 39 -13.05 -0.56 13.20
C ASP A 39 -13.44 0.30 11.99
N ALA A 40 -13.61 -0.29 10.80
CA ALA A 40 -14.16 0.38 9.63
C ALA A 40 -15.42 -0.35 9.14
N PRO A 41 -16.63 0.23 9.27
CA PRO A 41 -17.85 -0.43 8.83
C PRO A 41 -17.79 -0.64 7.31
N GLY A 42 -17.67 -1.90 6.88
CA GLY A 42 -17.56 -2.32 5.47
C GLY A 42 -16.22 -2.94 5.05
N SER A 43 -15.26 -3.14 5.97
CA SER A 43 -13.89 -3.60 5.63
C SER A 43 -13.65 -5.10 5.67
N GLY A 44 -14.48 -5.89 6.38
CA GLY A 44 -14.27 -7.33 6.55
C GLY A 44 -14.18 -8.11 5.24
N ASP A 45 -14.96 -7.69 4.23
CA ASP A 45 -14.98 -8.31 2.90
C ASP A 45 -13.91 -7.72 1.95
N SER A 46 -13.39 -6.53 2.26
CA SER A 46 -12.44 -5.81 1.40
C SER A 46 -10.98 -6.17 1.67
N ILE A 47 -10.61 -6.51 2.92
CA ILE A 47 -9.23 -6.85 3.28
C ILE A 47 -8.89 -8.31 2.97
N LEU A 48 -9.81 -9.25 3.22
CA LEU A 48 -9.59 -10.67 2.95
C LEU A 48 -9.77 -11.05 1.48
N GLY A 49 -10.44 -10.20 0.68
CA GLY A 49 -10.54 -10.36 -0.76
C GLY A 49 -11.01 -11.77 -1.16
N PRO A 50 -10.39 -12.41 -2.17
CA PRO A 50 -10.78 -13.76 -2.60
C PRO A 50 -10.72 -14.83 -1.51
N LEU A 51 -9.97 -14.60 -0.41
CA LEU A 51 -9.82 -15.56 0.70
C LEU A 51 -10.99 -15.55 1.68
N ALA A 52 -11.90 -14.57 1.59
CA ALA A 52 -13.14 -14.57 2.35
C ALA A 52 -14.07 -15.74 1.97
N TYR A 53 -13.91 -16.28 0.75
CA TYR A 53 -14.73 -17.36 0.22
C TYR A 53 -13.95 -18.67 0.19
N GLN A 54 -14.19 -19.54 1.18
CA GLN A 54 -13.69 -20.92 1.21
C GLN A 54 -14.86 -21.87 0.89
N PRO A 55 -14.81 -22.71 -0.18
CA PRO A 55 -13.68 -23.04 -1.06
C PRO A 55 -13.44 -22.00 -2.16
N LEU A 56 -12.16 -21.68 -2.37
CA LEU A 56 -11.71 -20.75 -3.41
C LEU A 56 -12.17 -21.23 -4.80
N PRO A 57 -13.07 -20.51 -5.48
CA PRO A 57 -13.71 -20.99 -6.71
C PRO A 57 -12.74 -21.19 -7.89
N PHE A 58 -11.46 -20.79 -7.75
CA PHE A 58 -10.44 -20.88 -8.80
C PHE A 58 -9.15 -21.59 -8.37
N SER A 59 -9.10 -22.20 -7.18
CA SER A 59 -7.85 -22.76 -6.62
C SER A 59 -7.38 -24.06 -7.28
N GLN A 60 -8.26 -24.84 -7.90
CA GLN A 60 -7.95 -26.22 -8.32
C GLN A 60 -8.09 -26.48 -9.83
N SER A 61 -8.53 -25.52 -10.64
CA SER A 61 -8.70 -25.73 -12.08
C SER A 61 -8.32 -24.52 -12.94
N GLY A 62 -7.13 -24.58 -13.52
CA GLY A 62 -6.89 -24.27 -14.94
C GLY A 62 -6.93 -22.83 -15.45
N ASN A 63 -7.28 -21.81 -14.65
CA ASN A 63 -7.34 -20.43 -15.16
C ASN A 63 -6.41 -19.44 -14.42
N PRO A 64 -5.12 -19.34 -14.81
CA PRO A 64 -4.17 -18.41 -14.21
C PRO A 64 -4.51 -16.93 -14.44
N VAL A 65 -5.32 -16.62 -15.46
CA VAL A 65 -5.74 -15.25 -15.75
C VAL A 65 -6.84 -14.82 -14.77
N MET A 66 -7.79 -15.70 -14.47
CA MET A 66 -8.89 -15.35 -13.58
C MET A 66 -8.45 -15.23 -12.11
N SER A 67 -7.50 -16.06 -11.66
CA SER A 67 -6.94 -15.95 -10.30
C SER A 67 -6.14 -14.67 -10.09
N THR A 68 -5.33 -14.27 -11.08
CA THR A 68 -4.57 -13.01 -11.03
C THR A 68 -5.47 -11.80 -11.14
N VAL A 69 -6.50 -11.83 -12.00
CA VAL A 69 -7.49 -10.75 -12.10
C VAL A 69 -8.30 -10.61 -10.80
N ALA A 70 -8.73 -11.71 -10.17
CA ALA A 70 -9.44 -11.66 -8.89
C ALA A 70 -8.57 -11.02 -7.78
N PHE A 71 -7.29 -11.37 -7.72
CA PHE A 71 -6.34 -10.76 -6.77
C PHE A 71 -6.08 -9.27 -7.05
N LEU A 72 -5.90 -8.90 -8.33
CA LEU A 72 -5.68 -7.50 -8.70
C LEU A 72 -6.93 -6.64 -8.45
N ALA A 73 -8.13 -7.20 -8.66
CA ALA A 73 -9.40 -6.53 -8.39
C ALA A 73 -9.59 -6.22 -6.90
N SER A 74 -9.16 -7.11 -5.99
CA SER A 74 -9.24 -6.82 -4.54
C SER A 74 -8.22 -5.81 -4.04
N VAL A 75 -7.17 -5.50 -4.82
CA VAL A 75 -6.10 -4.58 -4.43
C VAL A 75 -6.35 -3.14 -4.89
N VAL A 76 -7.31 -2.93 -5.79
CA VAL A 76 -7.62 -1.61 -6.38
C VAL A 76 -8.94 -1.10 -5.81
N ASP A 77 -8.95 0.17 -5.40
CA ASP A 77 -10.18 0.82 -4.93
C ASP A 77 -11.24 0.86 -6.05
N PRO A 78 -12.51 0.52 -5.76
CA PRO A 78 -13.58 0.47 -6.77
C PRO A 78 -13.74 1.78 -7.56
N LYS A 79 -13.48 2.93 -6.94
CA LYS A 79 -13.55 4.26 -7.59
C LYS A 79 -12.46 4.45 -8.64
N VAL A 80 -11.25 3.97 -8.37
CA VAL A 80 -10.11 4.06 -9.31
C VAL A 80 -10.32 3.09 -10.46
N ALA A 81 -10.77 1.87 -10.16
CA ALA A 81 -11.14 0.89 -11.16
C ALA A 81 -12.24 1.44 -12.10
N GLN A 82 -13.32 2.00 -11.57
CA GLN A 82 -14.41 2.58 -12.36
C GLN A 82 -13.93 3.71 -13.30
N ALA A 83 -13.10 4.63 -12.79
CA ALA A 83 -12.55 5.71 -13.61
C ALA A 83 -11.66 5.18 -14.74
N ALA A 84 -10.79 4.20 -14.44
CA ALA A 84 -9.93 3.57 -15.42
C ALA A 84 -10.73 2.79 -16.48
N THR A 85 -11.75 2.03 -16.07
CA THR A 85 -12.62 1.28 -16.99
C THR A 85 -13.42 2.22 -17.88
N LYS A 86 -13.93 3.34 -17.35
CA LYS A 86 -14.66 4.34 -18.14
C LYS A 86 -13.78 4.93 -19.24
N ALA A 87 -12.56 5.35 -18.89
CA ALA A 87 -11.60 5.89 -19.87
C ALA A 87 -11.22 4.85 -20.93
N ALA A 88 -11.02 3.59 -20.53
CA ALA A 88 -10.73 2.51 -21.46
C ALA A 88 -11.90 2.27 -22.44
N ILE A 89 -13.15 2.24 -21.97
CA ILE A 89 -14.33 2.04 -22.83
C ILE A 89 -14.49 3.20 -23.82
N GLU A 90 -14.22 4.44 -23.40
CA GLU A 90 -14.28 5.62 -24.27
C GLU A 90 -13.25 5.53 -25.41
N GLU A 91 -12.02 5.05 -25.15
CA GLU A 91 -11.02 4.81 -26.19
C GLU A 91 -11.39 3.62 -27.09
N PHE A 92 -11.92 2.54 -26.50
CA PHE A 92 -12.41 1.41 -27.30
C PHE A 92 -13.60 1.77 -28.20
N ALA A 93 -14.43 2.74 -27.80
CA ALA A 93 -15.51 3.24 -28.66
C ALA A 93 -14.96 3.99 -29.87
N LYS A 94 -13.95 4.85 -29.69
CA LYS A 94 -13.27 5.56 -30.80
C LYS A 94 -12.64 4.58 -31.79
N ILE A 95 -11.98 3.53 -31.29
CA ILE A 95 -11.35 2.49 -32.15
C ILE A 95 -12.39 1.71 -32.97
N LYS A 96 -13.62 1.54 -32.47
CA LYS A 96 -14.69 0.86 -33.22
C LYS A 96 -15.32 1.73 -34.31
N ASP A 97 -15.35 3.05 -34.09
CA ASP A 97 -15.85 4.01 -35.08
C ASP A 97 -14.83 4.28 -36.19
N GLU A 98 -13.55 4.00 -35.94
CA GLU A 98 -12.50 3.98 -36.97
C GLU A 98 -12.65 2.72 -37.84
N VAL A 99 -12.92 2.91 -39.13
CA VAL A 99 -12.88 1.83 -40.12
C VAL A 99 -11.48 1.21 -40.08
N PRO A 100 -11.33 -0.12 -39.87
CA PRO A 100 -10.03 -0.76 -39.79
C PRO A 100 -9.15 -0.32 -40.95
N SER A 101 -7.92 0.13 -40.67
CA SER A 101 -6.99 0.67 -41.67
C SER A 101 -6.79 -0.24 -42.88
N LEU A 102 -6.92 -1.56 -42.68
CA LEU A 102 -6.92 -2.58 -43.73
C LEU A 102 -8.06 -2.44 -44.75
N VAL A 103 -9.25 -2.00 -44.33
CA VAL A 103 -10.41 -1.79 -45.22
C VAL A 103 -10.23 -0.50 -46.03
N LEU A 104 -9.59 0.53 -45.44
CA LEU A 104 -9.23 1.76 -46.17
C LEU A 104 -8.16 1.49 -47.22
N GLU A 105 -7.13 0.69 -46.90
CA GLU A 105 -6.10 0.28 -47.86
C GLU A 105 -6.65 -0.64 -48.96
N ALA A 106 -7.56 -1.56 -48.61
CA ALA A 106 -8.23 -2.41 -49.59
C ALA A 106 -9.14 -1.59 -50.52
N HIS A 107 -9.87 -0.61 -49.99
CA HIS A 107 -10.67 0.32 -50.79
C HIS A 107 -9.79 1.17 -51.71
N ALA A 108 -8.66 1.71 -51.21
CA ALA A 108 -7.72 2.49 -52.02
C ALA A 108 -7.12 1.67 -53.18
N LYS A 109 -6.72 0.42 -52.93
CA LYS A 109 -6.23 -0.47 -53.99
C LYS A 109 -7.31 -0.85 -55.00
N ASN A 110 -8.55 -1.07 -54.53
CA ASN A 110 -9.67 -1.40 -55.41
C ASN A 110 -10.05 -0.20 -56.30
N VAL A 111 -10.07 1.02 -55.77
CA VAL A 111 -10.34 2.25 -56.54
C VAL A 111 -9.22 2.50 -57.56
N GLN A 112 -7.95 2.33 -57.18
CA GLN A 112 -6.81 2.45 -58.10
C GLN A 112 -6.84 1.40 -59.23
N ALA A 113 -7.19 0.15 -58.91
CA ALA A 113 -7.31 -0.91 -59.91
C ALA A 113 -8.48 -0.69 -60.90
N HIS A 114 -9.51 0.05 -60.50
CA HIS A 114 -10.62 0.44 -61.37
C HIS A 114 -10.28 1.67 -62.23
N GLU A 115 -9.48 2.59 -61.71
CA GLU A 115 -8.94 3.74 -62.46
C GLU A 115 -8.05 3.27 -63.62
N GLU A 116 -7.15 2.30 -63.38
CA GLU A 116 -6.26 1.73 -64.41
C GLU A 116 -7.03 1.02 -65.55
N LYS A 117 -8.23 0.49 -65.27
CA LYS A 117 -9.02 -0.28 -66.25
C LYS A 117 -10.05 0.55 -67.01
N THR A 118 -10.57 1.62 -66.43
CA THR A 118 -11.68 2.38 -67.02
C THR A 118 -11.40 3.86 -67.23
N GLY A 119 -10.28 4.39 -66.72
CA GLY A 119 -9.87 5.78 -66.93
C GLY A 119 -10.83 6.83 -66.34
N ILE A 120 -11.80 6.41 -65.52
CA ILE A 120 -12.80 7.24 -64.87
C ILE A 120 -12.73 6.97 -63.37
N LEU A 121 -12.59 8.04 -62.58
CA LEU A 121 -12.48 8.00 -61.13
C LEU A 121 -13.89 7.85 -60.54
N ASP A 122 -14.27 6.65 -60.13
CA ASP A 122 -15.52 6.44 -59.39
C ASP A 122 -15.21 5.89 -57.98
N GLY A 123 -15.39 6.76 -56.98
CA GLY A 123 -15.15 6.46 -55.58
C GLY A 123 -16.19 5.55 -54.92
N THR A 124 -17.20 5.08 -55.68
CA THR A 124 -18.23 4.16 -55.18
C THR A 124 -17.92 2.68 -55.48
N VAL A 125 -16.86 2.42 -56.23
CA VAL A 125 -16.53 1.06 -56.66
C VAL A 125 -15.92 0.25 -55.52
N GLY A 126 -16.65 -0.79 -55.09
CA GLY A 126 -16.26 -1.69 -54.00
C GLY A 126 -17.08 -1.51 -52.72
N LEU A 127 -17.85 -0.43 -52.59
CA LEU A 127 -18.71 -0.18 -51.43
C LEU A 127 -19.90 -1.16 -51.33
N ALA A 128 -20.39 -1.64 -52.47
CA ALA A 128 -21.40 -2.70 -52.53
C ALA A 128 -20.86 -4.08 -52.10
N LYS A 129 -19.54 -4.27 -52.15
CA LYS A 129 -18.88 -5.53 -51.77
C LYS A 129 -18.42 -5.53 -50.31
N SER A 130 -18.35 -4.37 -49.66
CA SER A 130 -17.96 -4.21 -48.27
C SER A 130 -19.12 -4.35 -47.26
N GLY A 131 -20.37 -4.54 -47.73
CA GLY A 131 -21.48 -4.95 -46.86
C GLY A 131 -21.93 -3.90 -45.82
N ILE A 132 -21.74 -2.61 -46.11
CA ILE A 132 -22.10 -1.50 -45.20
C ILE A 132 -23.50 -0.90 -45.54
N ALA A 133 -24.22 -1.46 -46.51
CA ALA A 133 -25.56 -0.99 -46.89
C ALA A 133 -26.68 -1.88 -46.33
N THR A 134 -27.30 -1.41 -45.26
CA THR A 134 -28.71 -1.59 -44.85
C THR A 134 -29.30 -3.01 -44.78
N ASP A 135 -29.59 -3.42 -43.56
CA ASP A 135 -30.46 -4.54 -43.16
C ASP A 135 -31.91 -4.30 -43.60
N GLU A 136 -32.44 -5.06 -44.58
CA GLU A 136 -33.84 -5.53 -44.65
C GLU A 136 -33.98 -6.82 -45.50
N LYS A 137 -34.48 -7.89 -44.86
CA LYS A 137 -35.21 -9.07 -45.38
C LYS A 137 -34.53 -10.03 -46.39
N LYS A 138 -34.24 -11.23 -45.89
CA LYS A 138 -33.96 -12.49 -46.63
C LYS A 138 -35.25 -13.25 -46.97
N GLU A 139 -35.41 -13.66 -48.23
CA GLU A 139 -35.97 -14.98 -48.61
C GLU A 139 -35.38 -15.48 -49.94
N LYS A 140 -34.93 -16.76 -49.90
CA LYS A 140 -34.83 -17.82 -50.94
C LYS A 140 -34.16 -17.53 -52.30
N ASP A 141 -33.58 -18.47 -53.03
CA ASP A 141 -32.98 -19.81 -52.88
C ASP A 141 -32.61 -20.20 -54.33
N SER A 142 -31.43 -20.79 -54.58
CA SER A 142 -31.15 -21.71 -55.70
C SER A 142 -29.65 -22.05 -55.80
N GLU A 143 -29.32 -23.28 -55.42
CA GLU A 143 -28.49 -24.30 -56.13
C GLU A 143 -27.76 -23.83 -57.40
N GLU A 144 -26.55 -24.24 -57.78
CA GLU A 144 -25.62 -25.33 -57.44
C GLU A 144 -24.32 -25.03 -58.24
N LYS A 145 -23.12 -25.19 -57.67
CA LYS A 145 -22.01 -25.88 -58.37
C LYS A 145 -20.80 -26.12 -57.46
N MET A 146 -20.53 -27.41 -57.29
CA MET A 146 -19.38 -28.04 -56.69
C MET A 146 -18.12 -27.77 -57.54
N GLU A 147 -17.08 -27.14 -56.97
CA GLU A 147 -15.66 -27.35 -57.32
C GLU A 147 -14.74 -27.05 -56.12
N THR A 148 -14.05 -28.12 -55.68
CA THR A 148 -12.69 -28.20 -55.09
C THR A 148 -12.16 -27.07 -54.20
N ASP A 149 -12.44 -27.28 -52.91
CA ASP A 149 -11.58 -27.22 -51.72
C ASP A 149 -10.04 -27.21 -51.93
N GLU A 150 -9.43 -26.03 -52.14
CA GLU A 150 -8.02 -25.76 -51.75
C GLU A 150 -7.76 -24.32 -51.28
N THR A 151 -8.71 -23.39 -51.45
CA THR A 151 -8.49 -21.95 -51.14
C THR A 151 -9.00 -21.49 -49.77
N LYS A 152 -9.80 -22.28 -49.05
CA LYS A 152 -10.32 -21.89 -47.72
C LYS A 152 -9.33 -22.08 -46.56
N GLN A 153 -8.35 -22.98 -46.69
CA GLN A 153 -7.37 -23.22 -45.62
C GLN A 153 -6.34 -22.10 -45.47
N VAL A 154 -6.08 -21.31 -46.52
CA VAL A 154 -5.07 -20.24 -46.49
C VAL A 154 -5.62 -18.98 -45.82
N ASP A 155 -6.91 -18.68 -45.99
CA ASP A 155 -7.56 -17.51 -45.40
C ASP A 155 -7.89 -17.70 -43.90
N GLU A 156 -8.26 -18.92 -43.47
CA GLU A 156 -8.42 -19.24 -42.04
C GLU A 156 -7.08 -19.26 -41.29
N ALA A 157 -6.03 -19.82 -41.88
CA ALA A 157 -4.70 -19.88 -41.26
C ALA A 157 -4.02 -18.50 -41.15
N THR A 158 -4.31 -17.57 -42.06
CA THR A 158 -3.81 -16.19 -42.00
C THR A 158 -4.65 -15.32 -41.06
N ALA A 159 -5.97 -15.51 -41.00
CA ALA A 159 -6.84 -14.87 -40.02
C ALA A 159 -6.51 -15.27 -38.58
N GLU A 160 -6.23 -16.56 -38.32
CA GLU A 160 -5.82 -17.04 -37.00
C GLU A 160 -4.44 -16.51 -36.57
N ARG A 161 -3.49 -16.35 -37.51
CA ARG A 161 -2.18 -15.75 -37.22
C ARG A 161 -2.28 -14.27 -36.88
N ASN A 162 -3.12 -13.52 -37.60
CA ASN A 162 -3.37 -12.10 -37.32
C ASN A 162 -4.14 -11.91 -36.00
N ALA A 163 -5.09 -12.79 -35.68
CA ALA A 163 -5.78 -12.79 -34.39
C ALA A 163 -4.81 -13.11 -33.23
N LYS A 164 -3.92 -14.08 -33.38
CA LYS A 164 -2.89 -14.40 -32.36
C LYS A 164 -1.87 -13.26 -32.19
N ALA A 165 -1.51 -12.56 -33.26
CA ALA A 165 -0.66 -11.38 -33.21
C ALA A 165 -1.33 -10.21 -32.47
N ALA A 166 -2.59 -9.89 -32.80
CA ALA A 166 -3.36 -8.85 -32.11
C ALA A 166 -3.64 -9.18 -30.63
N VAL A 167 -3.86 -10.46 -30.31
CA VAL A 167 -3.95 -10.93 -28.91
C VAL A 167 -2.62 -10.79 -28.18
N SER A 168 -1.48 -11.07 -28.83
CA SER A 168 -0.17 -10.87 -28.21
C SER A 168 0.16 -9.40 -27.97
N GLU A 169 -0.24 -8.51 -28.87
CA GLU A 169 -0.03 -7.06 -28.75
C GLU A 169 -0.92 -6.46 -27.66
N SER A 170 -2.19 -6.85 -27.58
CA SER A 170 -3.09 -6.43 -26.50
C SER A 170 -2.68 -7.00 -25.13
N VAL A 171 -2.16 -8.22 -25.07
CA VAL A 171 -1.58 -8.79 -23.84
C VAL A 171 -0.29 -8.07 -23.44
N GLN A 172 0.56 -7.69 -24.39
CA GLN A 172 1.74 -6.87 -24.12
C GLN A 172 1.38 -5.46 -23.63
N ALA A 173 0.35 -4.84 -24.21
CA ALA A 173 -0.17 -3.55 -23.76
C ALA A 173 -0.76 -3.64 -22.34
N ALA A 174 -1.54 -4.70 -22.05
CA ALA A 174 -2.09 -4.95 -20.72
C ALA A 174 -0.98 -5.22 -19.68
N ALA A 175 0.05 -6.00 -20.04
CA ALA A 175 1.20 -6.24 -19.19
C ALA A 175 2.00 -4.95 -18.93
N GLY A 176 2.18 -4.12 -19.97
CA GLY A 176 2.80 -2.79 -19.84
C GLY A 176 2.02 -1.87 -18.91
N ALA A 177 0.69 -1.85 -19.02
CA ALA A 177 -0.19 -1.09 -18.13
C ALA A 177 -0.12 -1.61 -16.67
N ALA A 178 -0.09 -2.93 -16.47
CA ALA A 178 0.04 -3.53 -15.14
C ALA A 178 1.40 -3.18 -14.49
N LEU A 179 2.49 -3.24 -15.25
CA LEU A 179 3.83 -2.84 -14.79
C LEU A 179 3.91 -1.34 -14.51
N ALA A 180 3.28 -0.50 -15.34
CA ALA A 180 3.20 0.94 -15.10
C ALA A 180 2.41 1.25 -13.82
N ALA A 181 1.29 0.58 -13.58
CA ALA A 181 0.52 0.71 -12.34
C ALA A 181 1.34 0.28 -11.11
N ALA A 182 2.09 -0.83 -11.21
CA ALA A 182 3.00 -1.29 -10.17
C ALA A 182 4.12 -0.27 -9.90
N ALA A 183 4.71 0.31 -10.96
CA ALA A 183 5.74 1.34 -10.85
C ALA A 183 5.23 2.63 -10.19
N VAL A 184 4.01 3.07 -10.55
CA VAL A 184 3.35 4.24 -9.92
C VAL A 184 3.09 3.97 -8.43
N LYS A 185 2.61 2.77 -8.08
CA LYS A 185 2.37 2.39 -6.67
C LYS A 185 3.67 2.31 -5.88
N ALA A 186 4.74 1.76 -6.46
CA ALA A 186 6.07 1.76 -5.85
C ALA A 186 6.60 3.18 -5.62
N LYS A 187 6.42 4.08 -6.59
CA LYS A 187 6.77 5.50 -6.44
C LYS A 187 5.96 6.17 -5.33
N HIS A 188 4.66 5.89 -5.23
CA HIS A 188 3.82 6.43 -4.16
C HIS A 188 4.30 5.98 -2.78
N LEU A 189 4.60 4.68 -2.61
CA LEU A 189 5.17 4.14 -1.37
C LEU A 189 6.52 4.79 -1.02
N ALA A 190 7.39 5.02 -2.01
CA ALA A 190 8.64 5.74 -1.80
C ALA A 190 8.40 7.18 -1.26
N THR A 191 7.41 7.91 -1.78
CA THR A 191 7.08 9.26 -1.26
C THR A 191 6.50 9.24 0.17
N ILE A 192 5.86 8.14 0.58
CA ILE A 192 5.37 7.98 1.96
C ILE A 192 6.56 7.73 2.88
N GLU A 193 7.47 6.83 2.51
CA GLU A 193 8.69 6.55 3.29
C GLU A 193 9.59 7.77 3.39
N GLU A 194 9.71 8.58 2.33
CA GLU A 194 10.46 9.83 2.38
C GLU A 194 9.88 10.80 3.44
N ARG A 195 8.55 10.87 3.56
CA ARG A 195 7.89 11.67 4.60
C ARG A 195 8.12 11.11 6.00
N ARG A 196 8.08 9.79 6.16
CA ARG A 196 8.37 9.12 7.44
C ARG A 196 9.80 9.39 7.90
N ILE A 197 10.78 9.26 7.00
CA ILE A 197 12.19 9.57 7.27
C ILE A 197 12.34 11.03 7.69
N LYS A 198 11.72 11.97 6.96
CA LYS A 198 11.77 13.40 7.32
C LYS A 198 11.23 13.67 8.74
N SER A 199 10.10 13.05 9.10
CA SER A 199 9.51 13.19 10.43
C SER A 199 10.42 12.62 11.53
N LEU A 200 10.99 11.44 11.31
CA LEU A 200 11.93 10.80 12.25
C LEU A 200 13.21 11.63 12.42
N VAL A 201 13.75 12.20 11.34
CA VAL A 201 14.92 13.08 11.42
C VAL A 201 14.62 14.35 12.22
N ALA A 202 13.43 14.94 12.07
CA ALA A 202 13.03 16.09 12.88
C ALA A 202 12.97 15.74 14.37
N GLN A 203 12.36 14.61 14.73
CA GLN A 203 12.32 14.11 16.11
C GLN A 203 13.74 13.81 16.65
N LEU A 204 14.61 13.26 15.82
CA LEU A 204 16.01 13.03 16.17
C LEU A 204 16.72 14.35 16.50
N VAL A 205 16.58 15.38 15.65
CA VAL A 205 17.18 16.70 15.91
C VAL A 205 16.62 17.31 17.19
N GLU A 206 15.31 17.23 17.41
CA GLU A 206 14.67 17.72 18.64
C GLU A 206 15.22 17.02 19.89
N THR A 207 15.37 15.69 19.84
CA THR A 207 15.95 14.94 20.96
C THR A 207 17.44 15.24 21.18
N GLN A 208 18.22 15.48 20.12
CA GLN A 208 19.61 15.94 20.28
C GLN A 208 19.68 17.35 20.88
N MET A 209 18.78 18.27 20.50
CA MET A 209 18.69 19.60 21.12
C MET A 209 18.34 19.50 22.60
N LYS A 210 17.32 18.71 22.97
CA LYS A 210 16.96 18.47 24.38
C LYS A 210 18.11 17.84 25.17
N LYS A 211 18.87 16.92 24.56
CA LYS A 211 20.06 16.34 25.17
C LYS A 211 21.13 17.39 25.47
N LEU A 212 21.38 18.31 24.54
CA LEU A 212 22.34 19.40 24.75
C LEU A 212 21.83 20.38 25.83
N GLU A 213 20.56 20.73 25.81
CA GLU A 213 19.93 21.59 26.82
C GLU A 213 20.03 20.99 28.22
N MET A 214 19.72 19.71 28.38
CA MET A 214 19.88 19.01 29.66
C MET A 214 21.34 18.95 30.11
N LYS A 215 22.29 18.72 29.19
CA LYS A 215 23.71 18.75 29.52
C LYS A 215 24.13 20.12 30.02
N LEU A 216 23.73 21.20 29.36
CA LEU A 216 24.06 22.57 29.78
C LEU A 216 23.50 22.87 31.18
N ARG A 217 22.22 22.55 31.43
CA ARG A 217 21.63 22.71 32.78
C ARG A 217 22.40 21.94 33.85
N HIS A 218 22.81 20.71 33.56
CA HIS A 218 23.59 19.92 34.50
C HIS A 218 24.98 20.52 34.76
N PHE A 219 25.63 21.08 33.73
CA PHE A 219 26.89 21.81 33.91
C PHE A 219 26.72 23.06 34.76
N ASP A 220 25.65 23.83 34.56
CA ASP A 220 25.35 25.02 35.37
C ASP A 220 25.10 24.66 36.84
N GLU A 221 24.38 23.56 37.10
CA GLU A 221 24.18 23.04 38.47
C GLU A 221 25.50 22.64 39.13
N LEU A 222 26.38 21.95 38.39
CA LEU A 222 27.71 21.56 38.90
C LEU A 222 28.59 22.78 39.17
N GLU A 223 28.54 23.82 38.33
CA GLU A 223 29.25 25.08 38.55
C GLU A 223 28.75 25.79 39.82
N GLN A 224 27.42 25.85 40.02
CA GLN A 224 26.85 26.41 41.25
C GLN A 224 27.27 25.65 42.51
N ILE A 225 27.37 24.32 42.45
CA ILE A 225 27.86 23.51 43.57
C ILE A 225 29.34 23.80 43.82
N MET A 226 30.16 23.85 42.76
CA MET A 226 31.58 24.17 42.85
C MET A 226 31.82 25.55 43.48
N ASP A 227 31.05 26.57 43.07
CA ASP A 227 31.16 27.91 43.63
C ASP A 227 30.76 27.95 45.11
N LYS A 228 29.70 27.24 45.51
CA LYS A 228 29.30 27.10 46.92
C LYS A 228 30.39 26.42 47.75
N GLU A 229 31.01 25.35 47.24
CA GLU A 229 32.12 24.69 47.94
C GLU A 229 33.32 25.63 48.07
N ARG A 230 33.64 26.38 47.02
CA ARG A 230 34.72 27.38 47.04
C ARG A 230 34.47 28.48 48.06
N GLU A 231 33.23 29.00 48.15
CA GLU A 231 32.84 29.99 49.15
C GLU A 231 32.89 29.44 50.56
N ALA A 232 32.40 28.21 50.78
CA ALA A 232 32.49 27.55 52.08
C ALA A 232 33.94 27.39 52.54
N VAL A 233 34.83 26.94 51.65
CA VAL A 233 36.27 26.81 51.95
C VAL A 233 36.89 28.17 52.30
N ARG A 234 36.56 29.23 51.56
CA ARG A 234 37.02 30.59 51.90
C ARG A 234 36.51 31.04 53.26
N PHE A 235 35.24 30.81 53.55
CA PHE A 235 34.63 31.16 54.83
C PHE A 235 35.31 30.43 56.00
N PHE A 236 35.53 29.12 55.89
CA PHE A 236 36.27 28.35 56.89
C PHE A 236 37.70 28.85 57.06
N SER A 237 38.40 29.17 55.96
CA SER A 237 39.76 29.71 56.01
C SER A 237 39.82 31.06 56.74
N ILE A 238 38.91 32.00 56.41
CA ILE A 238 38.82 33.31 57.09
C ILE A 238 38.47 33.13 58.56
N THR A 239 37.51 32.25 58.89
CA THR A 239 37.10 31.99 60.28
C THR A 239 38.26 31.42 61.10
N LEU A 240 38.99 30.44 60.56
CA LEU A 240 40.18 29.88 61.21
C LEU A 240 41.27 30.94 61.39
N PHE A 241 41.47 31.80 60.39
CA PHE A 241 42.40 32.92 60.49
C PHE A 241 42.02 33.87 61.63
N THR A 242 40.76 34.31 61.70
CA THR A 242 40.26 35.18 62.77
C THR A 242 40.37 34.53 64.15
N MET A 243 40.05 33.24 64.28
CA MET A 243 40.21 32.50 65.53
C MET A 243 41.68 32.43 65.96
N ARG A 244 42.60 32.23 65.01
CA ARG A 244 44.05 32.21 65.29
C ARG A 244 44.57 33.59 65.68
N THR A 245 44.16 34.67 65.00
CA THR A 245 44.58 36.02 65.37
C THR A 245 44.05 36.38 66.76
N PHE A 246 42.78 36.08 67.05
CA PHE A 246 42.19 36.28 68.37
C PHE A 246 42.96 35.52 69.46
N TYR A 247 43.30 34.25 69.23
CA TYR A 247 44.06 33.46 70.20
C TYR A 247 45.48 34.03 70.48
N VAL A 248 46.12 34.64 69.49
CA VAL A 248 47.45 35.27 69.65
C VAL A 248 47.35 36.64 70.33
N GLU A 249 46.26 37.36 70.12
CA GLU A 249 46.03 38.71 70.66
C GLU A 249 45.47 38.69 72.10
N VAL A 250 44.83 37.60 72.54
CA VAL A 250 44.45 37.41 73.95
C VAL A 250 45.72 37.32 74.82
N PRO A 251 45.95 38.27 75.74
CA PRO A 251 47.19 38.35 76.50
C PRO A 251 47.39 37.11 77.39
N PHE A 252 48.65 36.65 77.47
CA PHE A 252 49.12 35.51 78.27
C PHE A 252 48.67 35.54 79.76
N SER A 253 48.25 36.70 80.26
CA SER A 253 47.79 36.92 81.64
C SER A 253 46.54 36.13 82.05
N ALA A 254 45.74 35.61 81.11
CA ALA A 254 44.57 34.77 81.42
C ALA A 254 44.90 33.25 81.46
N ARG A 255 46.17 32.86 81.28
CA ARG A 255 46.58 31.44 81.15
C ARG A 255 47.26 30.85 82.40
N VAL A 256 47.60 31.67 83.39
CA VAL A 256 48.15 31.19 84.66
C VAL A 256 47.04 31.21 85.71
N PRO A 257 46.54 30.05 86.19
CA PRO A 257 45.74 30.04 87.41
C PRO A 257 46.66 30.49 88.55
N GLU A 258 46.32 31.61 89.21
CA GLU A 258 46.95 32.03 90.44
C GLU A 258 46.95 30.87 91.44
N THR A 259 48.11 30.26 91.68
CA THR A 259 48.30 29.36 92.81
C THR A 259 48.34 30.21 94.08
N THR A 260 47.17 30.58 94.59
CA THR A 260 47.01 31.07 95.96
C THR A 260 46.50 29.91 96.82
N ALA A 261 47.41 29.30 97.58
CA ALA A 261 47.08 28.44 98.70
C ALA A 261 47.86 28.94 99.93
N TYR A 262 47.15 29.68 100.77
CA TYR A 262 47.43 29.89 102.22
C TYR A 262 47.10 28.59 102.99
N PRO A 263 47.51 28.40 104.27
CA PRO A 263 47.84 29.38 105.30
C PRO A 263 49.32 29.51 105.68
#